data_AF-A0AA43JM06-F1
#
_entry.id   AF-A0AA43JM06-F1
#
_cell.length_a   1.000
_cell.length_b   1.000
_cell.length_c   1.000
_cell.angle_alpha   90.00
_cell.angle_beta   90.00
_cell.angle_gamma   90.00
#
_symmetry.space_group_name_H-M   'P 1'
#
loop_
_entity.id
_entity.type
_entity.pdbx_description
1 polymer ?
#
loop_
_entity_poly.entity_id
_entity_poly.type
_entity_poly.pdbx_seq_one_letter_code
_entity_poly.pdbx_strand_id
1 'polypeptide(L)' 'MKTSMMQFRVNDEEKALIEKCAKKAGMTVSEYIRASLLMEMVIDGEVQALKIIGRTIGMKAMDALSRRLKSTPTTD' A
#
# COMPACT_ATOMS: atom_id res chain seq x y z
N MET A 1 18.83 -3.55 -4.94
CA MET A 1 17.75 -4.53 -5.19
C MET A 1 17.37 -4.41 -6.66
N LYS A 2 17.32 -5.50 -7.42
CA LYS A 2 16.91 -5.44 -8.83
C LYS A 2 15.39 -5.23 -8.88
N THR A 3 14.92 -4.23 -9.61
CA THR A 3 13.50 -3.97 -9.80
C THR A 3 13.03 -4.59 -11.11
N SER A 4 11.74 -4.95 -11.16
CA SER A 4 11.05 -5.42 -12.37
C SER A 4 9.76 -4.63 -12.54
N MET A 5 9.32 -4.47 -13.80
CA MET A 5 8.07 -3.77 -14.12
C MET A 5 6.89 -4.73 -14.01
N MET A 6 5.83 -4.27 -13.35
CA MET A 6 4.53 -4.91 -13.32
C MET A 6 3.51 -3.92 -13.89
N GLN A 7 2.76 -4.35 -14.91
CA GLN A 7 1.76 -3.52 -15.58
C GLN A 7 0.36 -4.06 -15.27
N PHE A 8 -0.57 -3.16 -15.03
CA PHE A 8 -1.98 -3.47 -14.77
C PHE A 8 -2.84 -2.45 -15.51
N ARG A 9 -4.02 -2.88 -15.93
CA ARG A 9 -5.02 -2.00 -16.53
C ARG A 9 -5.95 -1.49 -15.44
N VAL A 10 -6.23 -0.21 -15.50
CA VAL A 10 -7.23 0.47 -14.67
C VAL A 10 -8.06 1.36 -15.59
N ASN A 11 -9.31 1.59 -15.21
CA ASN A 11 -10.14 2.61 -15.84
C ASN A 11 -9.80 4.02 -15.31
N ASP A 12 -10.41 5.04 -15.90
CA ASP A 12 -10.12 6.44 -15.55
C ASP A 12 -10.56 6.81 -14.12
N GLU A 13 -11.66 6.22 -13.63
CA GLU A 13 -12.17 6.45 -12.29
C GLU A 13 -11.23 5.87 -11.22
N GLU A 14 -10.82 4.61 -11.40
CA GLU A 14 -9.82 3.93 -10.57
C GLU A 14 -8.51 4.71 -10.54
N LYS A 15 -8.02 5.14 -11.71
CA LYS A 15 -6.79 5.92 -11.83
C LYS A 15 -6.88 7.22 -11.04
N ALA A 16 -7.94 8.00 -11.23
CA ALA A 16 -8.12 9.27 -10.55
C ALA A 16 -8.19 9.11 -9.03
N LEU A 17 -8.88 8.07 -8.55
CA LEU A 17 -8.98 7.77 -7.13
C LEU A 17 -7.62 7.37 -6.54
N ILE A 18 -6.89 6.47 -7.20
CA ILE A 18 -5.55 6.02 -6.77
C ILE A 18 -4.59 7.21 -6.71
N GLU A 19 -4.55 8.06 -7.73
CA GLU A 19 -3.69 9.25 -7.78
C GLU A 19 -4.01 10.23 -6.64
N LYS A 20 -5.30 10.48 -6.37
CA LYS A 20 -5.76 11.32 -5.25
C LYS A 20 -5.30 10.75 -3.91
N CYS A 21 -5.46 9.45 -3.69
CA CYS A 21 -5.09 8.80 -2.44
C CYS A 21 -3.56 8.75 -2.22
N ALA A 22 -2.80 8.49 -3.29
CA ALA A 22 -1.34 8.54 -3.27
C ALA A 22 -0.84 9.95 -2.90
N LYS A 23 -1.41 10.99 -3.53
CA LYS A 23 -1.11 12.39 -3.20
C LYS A 23 -1.42 12.73 -1.74
N LYS A 24 -2.60 12.31 -1.23
CA LYS A 24 -2.97 12.50 0.19
C LYS A 24 -2.03 11.77 1.14
N ALA A 25 -1.41 10.67 0.70
CA ALA A 25 -0.42 9.92 1.48
C ALA A 25 1.01 10.47 1.37
N GLY A 26 1.27 11.44 0.49
CA GLY A 26 2.63 11.93 0.22
C GLY A 26 3.51 10.89 -0.49
N MET A 27 2.90 9.99 -1.28
CA MET A 27 3.57 8.88 -1.96
C MET A 27 3.41 9.02 -3.48
N THR A 28 4.34 8.44 -4.25
CA THR A 28 4.09 8.19 -5.67
C THR A 28 2.98 7.14 -5.83
N VAL A 29 2.29 7.13 -6.97
CA VAL A 29 1.28 6.11 -7.30
C VAL A 29 1.85 4.70 -7.13
N SER A 30 3.08 4.48 -7.61
CA SER A 30 3.72 3.17 -7.53
C SER A 30 4.00 2.73 -6.09
N GLU A 31 4.42 3.64 -5.21
CA GLU A 31 4.66 3.34 -3.80
C GLU A 31 3.36 3.07 -3.07
N TYR A 32 2.34 3.89 -3.34
CA TYR A 32 1.03 3.76 -2.73
C TYR A 32 0.37 2.41 -3.07
N ILE A 33 0.39 2.01 -4.34
CA ILE A 33 -0.15 0.72 -4.78
C ILE A 33 0.62 -0.44 -4.14
N ARG A 34 1.97 -0.43 -4.20
CA ARG A 34 2.79 -1.49 -3.59
C ARG A 34 2.57 -1.60 -2.09
N ALA A 35 2.51 -0.47 -1.38
CA ALA A 35 2.28 -0.43 0.05
C ALA A 35 0.90 -1.00 0.40
N SER A 36 -0.14 -0.60 -0.34
CA SER A 36 -1.51 -1.06 -0.09
C SER A 36 -1.64 -2.57 -0.34
N LEU A 37 -1.11 -3.08 -1.46
CA LEU A 37 -1.14 -4.51 -1.79
C LEU A 37 -0.38 -5.37 -0.78
N LEU A 38 0.86 -4.98 -0.43
CA LEU A 38 1.64 -5.72 0.54
C LEU A 38 0.98 -5.70 1.93
N MET A 39 0.29 -4.62 2.27
CA MET A 39 -0.35 -4.52 3.57
C MET A 39 -1.62 -5.36 3.68
N GLU A 40 -2.39 -5.48 2.60
CA GLU A 40 -3.49 -6.44 2.52
C GLU A 40 -2.99 -7.87 2.77
N MET A 41 -1.88 -8.26 2.13
CA MET A 41 -1.25 -9.56 2.37
C MET A 41 -0.82 -9.75 3.84
N VAL A 42 -0.38 -8.68 4.52
CA VAL A 42 -0.04 -8.75 5.95
C VAL A 42 -1.29 -8.98 6.81
N ILE A 43 -2.42 -8.35 6.48
CA ILE A 43 -3.70 -8.55 7.17
C ILE A 43 -4.17 -9.99 7.01
N ASP A 44 -3.99 -10.57 5.82
CA ASP A 44 -4.30 -11.97 5.51
C ASP A 44 -3.30 -12.97 6.14
N GLY A 45 -2.26 -12.49 6.83
CA GLY A 45 -1.30 -13.32 7.55
C GLY A 45 -0.06 -13.74 6.77
N GLU A 46 0.19 -13.18 5.58
CA GLU A 46 1.39 -13.47 4.79
C GLU A 46 2.64 -12.82 5.41
N VAL A 47 3.38 -13.61 6.17
CA VAL A 47 4.58 -13.18 6.91
C VAL A 47 5.70 -12.69 5.99
N GLN A 48 5.75 -13.16 4.73
CA GLN A 48 6.73 -12.67 3.77
C GLN A 48 6.49 -11.21 3.39
N ALA A 49 5.22 -10.77 3.30
CA ALA A 49 4.86 -9.38 3.02
C ALA A 49 5.35 -8.46 4.14
N LEU A 50 5.21 -8.86 5.41
CA LEU A 50 5.71 -8.11 6.57
C LEU A 50 7.22 -7.87 6.49
N LYS A 51 8.00 -8.89 6.13
CA LYS A 51 9.46 -8.79 5.95
C LYS A 51 9.83 -7.84 4.81
N ILE A 52 9.09 -7.85 3.70
CA ILE A 52 9.32 -6.96 2.56
C ILE A 52 9.04 -5.52 2.95
N ILE A 53 7.88 -5.23 3.55
CA ILE A 53 7.51 -3.87 3.95
C ILE A 53 8.53 -3.29 4.94
N GLY A 54 8.96 -4.07 5.94
CA GLY A 54 9.97 -3.63 6.91
C GLY A 54 11.30 -3.23 6.27
N ARG A 55 11.69 -3.88 5.16
CA ARG A 55 12.92 -3.58 4.42
C ARG A 55 12.77 -2.44 3.41
N THR A 56 11.59 -2.27 2.83
CA THR A 56 11.38 -1.34 1.68
C THR A 56 10.78 0.00 2.09
N ILE A 57 9.88 0.02 3.07
CA ILE A 57 9.08 1.19 3.45
C ILE A 57 9.57 1.79 4.78
N GLY A 58 10.18 0.97 5.64
CA GLY A 58 10.66 1.36 6.96
C GLY A 58 9.54 1.46 8.00
N MET A 59 9.89 1.27 9.28
CA MET A 59 8.92 1.12 10.38
C MET A 59 7.97 2.32 10.56
N LYS A 60 8.42 3.55 10.26
CA LYS A 60 7.58 4.77 10.41
C LYS A 60 6.41 4.83 9.43
N ALA A 61 6.61 4.37 8.20
CA ALA A 61 5.54 4.34 7.21
C ALA A 61 4.62 3.12 7.41
N MET A 62 5.13 2.04 8.00
CA MET A 62 4.30 0.96 8.58
C MET A 62 3.33 1.49 9.64
N ASP A 63 3.81 2.32 10.57
CA ASP A 63 2.95 2.91 11.60
C ASP A 63 1.85 3.80 11.01
N ALA A 64 2.18 4.59 9.99
CA ALA A 64 1.19 5.44 9.30
C ALA A 64 0.13 4.62 8.57
N LEU A 65 0.54 3.50 7.97
CA LEU A 65 -0.35 2.59 7.25
C LEU A 65 -1.22 1.77 8.20
N SER A 66 -0.64 1.24 9.28
CA SER A 66 -1.36 0.55 10.35
C SER A 66 -2.40 1.46 11.01
N ARG A 67 -2.08 2.73 11.26
CA ARG A 67 -3.05 3.72 11.77
C ARG A 67 -4.23 3.92 10.82
N ARG A 68 -4.00 3.95 9.50
CA ARG A 68 -5.10 4.04 8.51
C ARG A 68 -5.99 2.81 8.56
N LEU A 69 -5.41 1.61 8.62
CA LEU A 69 -6.17 0.36 8.69
C LEU A 69 -7.03 0.26 9.96
N LYS A 70 -6.49 0.67 11.12
CA LYS A 70 -7.24 0.72 12.38
C LYS A 70 -8.33 1.79 12.39
N SER A 71 -8.23 2.82 11.56
CA SER A 71 -9.22 3.89 11.45
C SER A 71 -10.35 3.59 10.45
N THR A 72 -10.21 2.53 9.65
CA THR A 72 -11.33 2.01 8.85
C THR A 72 -12.27 1.30 9.84
N PRO A 73 -13.50 1.78 10.06
CA PRO A 73 -14.42 1.06 10.92
C PRO A 73 -14.66 -0.31 10.28
N THR A 74 -14.39 -1.37 11.04
CA THR A 74 -14.98 -2.69 10.79
C THR A 74 -16.46 -2.43 10.61
N THR A 75 -16.93 -2.61 9.37
CA THR A 75 -18.36 -2.61 9.09
C THR A 75 -18.84 -3.97 9.58
N ASP A 76 -19.29 -4.01 10.83
CA ASP A 76 -20.20 -5.05 11.32
C ASP A 76 -21.56 -4.91 10.62
#